data_AF-A0A924CFF7-F1
#
_entry.id   AF-A0A924CFF7-F1
#
_cell.length_a   1.000
_cell.length_b   1.000
_cell.length_c   1.000
_cell.angle_alpha   90.00
_cell.angle_beta   90.00
_cell.angle_gamma   90.00
#
_symmetry.space_group_name_H-M   'P 1'
#
loop_
_entity.id
_entity.type
_entity.pdbx_description
1 polymer ?
#
loop_
_entity_poly.entity_id
_entity_poly.type
_entity_poly.pdbx_seq_one_letter_code
_entity_poly.pdbx_strand_id
1 'polypeptide(L)'
;MIKFFKFLLVLALAFVAVNFLYLFLLPRIDWDFAKAKEASELKGRDIKLLVFGNSTAMDGINTELLSKHFGPSYNFSIGGATLQANYVQLKNYLDNNTAPEKVLLFLSSAHLSYKKGNFVNPIVEYYYGGSENTRGLQEIPLFKFRWLFVENVKKLLSAEHRSAKLVQGQLRIKKTIPDNSILKQTVVACNDKEFYTGEGFEFMWQMAALCKEKNIELFIFEMPCWKDAQNDCSDLSVVKLVNGKNFSIQIQNLNNYHLCDSLIDAKTNWLSRNHLNYNGSLKVTGFVAKKIGSRLIINEN
;
A
#
# COMPACT_ATOMS: atom_id res chain seq x y z
N MET A 1 -51.14 -14.65 -9.46
CA MET A 1 -50.21 -14.96 -8.36
C MET A 1 -48.98 -15.75 -8.82
N ILE A 2 -49.10 -16.95 -9.40
CA ILE A 2 -47.94 -17.77 -9.85
C ILE A 2 -47.00 -17.03 -10.83
N LYS A 3 -47.56 -16.26 -11.78
CA LYS A 3 -46.76 -15.45 -12.73
C LYS A 3 -45.90 -14.39 -12.04
N PHE A 4 -46.41 -13.77 -10.97
CA PHE A 4 -45.69 -12.76 -10.19
C PHE A 4 -44.51 -13.39 -9.43
N PHE A 5 -44.71 -14.55 -8.79
CA PHE A 5 -43.62 -15.26 -8.12
C PHE A 5 -42.54 -15.74 -9.10
N LYS A 6 -42.93 -16.25 -10.27
CA LYS A 6 -41.96 -16.60 -11.33
C LYS A 6 -41.15 -15.38 -11.78
N PHE A 7 -41.80 -14.23 -11.94
CA PHE A 7 -41.11 -12.98 -12.27
C PHE A 7 -40.13 -12.55 -11.19
N LEU A 8 -40.53 -12.54 -9.91
CA LEU A 8 -39.63 -12.24 -8.79
C LEU A 8 -38.45 -13.21 -8.71
N LEU A 9 -38.68 -14.50 -8.94
CA LEU A 9 -37.62 -15.50 -8.98
C LEU A 9 -36.61 -15.21 -10.10
N VAL A 10 -37.10 -14.88 -11.31
CA VAL A 10 -36.23 -14.51 -12.43
C VAL A 10 -35.40 -13.26 -12.10
N LEU A 11 -36.01 -12.24 -11.49
CA LEU A 11 -35.28 -11.05 -11.05
C LEU A 11 -34.21 -11.38 -9.99
N ALA A 12 -34.55 -12.22 -9.01
CA ALA A 12 -33.59 -12.65 -7.99
C ALA A 12 -32.41 -13.43 -8.60
N LEU A 13 -32.69 -14.36 -9.52
CA LEU A 13 -31.66 -15.11 -10.23
C LEU A 13 -30.78 -14.19 -11.08
N ALA A 14 -31.37 -13.23 -11.79
CA ALA A 14 -30.62 -12.24 -12.55
C ALA A 14 -29.72 -11.39 -11.64
N PHE A 15 -30.22 -10.94 -10.49
CA PHE A 15 -29.43 -10.18 -9.52
C PHE A 15 -28.23 -10.98 -8.99
N VAL A 16 -28.43 -12.25 -8.64
CA VAL A 16 -27.35 -13.15 -8.23
C VAL A 16 -26.35 -13.35 -9.36
N ALA A 17 -26.82 -13.59 -10.59
CA ALA A 17 -25.97 -13.79 -11.75
C ALA A 17 -25.11 -12.55 -12.06
N VAL A 18 -25.66 -11.34 -11.97
CA VAL A 18 -24.91 -10.09 -12.19
C VAL A 18 -23.85 -9.89 -11.10
N ASN A 19 -24.16 -10.16 -9.83
CA ASN A 19 -23.18 -10.06 -8.75
C ASN A 19 -22.03 -11.08 -8.92
N PHE A 20 -22.37 -12.32 -9.28
CA PHE A 20 -21.38 -13.36 -9.54
C PHE A 20 -20.48 -13.00 -10.72
N LEU A 21 -21.09 -12.55 -11.83
CA LEU A 21 -20.35 -12.09 -13.00
C LEU A 21 -19.44 -10.91 -12.65
N TYR A 22 -19.93 -9.95 -11.86
CA TYR A 22 -19.13 -8.80 -11.44
C TYR A 22 -17.91 -9.24 -10.62
N LEU A 23 -18.08 -10.08 -9.60
CA LEU A 23 -16.97 -10.64 -8.82
C LEU A 23 -15.98 -11.41 -9.70
N PHE A 24 -16.47 -12.21 -10.63
CA PHE A 24 -15.63 -12.99 -11.53
C PHE A 24 -14.80 -12.09 -12.47
N LEU A 25 -15.34 -10.94 -12.88
CA LEU A 25 -14.65 -10.00 -13.75
C LEU A 25 -13.66 -9.10 -13.00
N LEU A 26 -13.91 -8.78 -11.73
CA LEU A 26 -13.09 -7.84 -10.94
C LEU A 26 -11.58 -8.15 -10.99
N PRO A 27 -11.09 -9.38 -10.71
CA PRO A 27 -9.65 -9.70 -10.79
C PRO A 27 -9.04 -9.58 -12.18
N ARG A 28 -9.85 -9.46 -13.25
CA ARG A 28 -9.36 -9.28 -14.62
C ARG A 28 -9.30 -7.83 -15.06
N ILE A 29 -10.16 -6.99 -14.49
CA ILE A 29 -10.32 -5.59 -14.92
C ILE A 29 -9.73 -4.60 -13.90
N ASP A 30 -9.61 -5.00 -12.65
CA ASP A 30 -9.12 -4.16 -11.55
C ASP A 30 -7.79 -4.66 -11.00
N TRP A 31 -6.80 -3.76 -10.95
CA TRP A 31 -5.44 -4.07 -10.52
C TRP A 31 -5.34 -4.43 -9.04
N ASP A 32 -6.10 -3.76 -8.16
CA ASP A 32 -6.05 -4.04 -6.73
C ASP A 32 -6.63 -5.44 -6.46
N PHE A 33 -7.72 -5.81 -7.14
CA PHE A 33 -8.27 -7.18 -7.08
C PHE A 33 -7.32 -8.23 -7.66
N ALA A 34 -6.73 -7.97 -8.83
CA ALA A 34 -5.77 -8.88 -9.46
C ALA A 34 -4.58 -9.14 -8.53
N LYS A 35 -4.03 -8.07 -7.96
CA LYS A 35 -2.92 -8.09 -7.01
C LYS A 35 -3.27 -8.77 -5.71
N ALA A 36 -4.42 -8.47 -5.11
CA ALA A 36 -4.86 -9.09 -3.86
C ALA A 36 -5.06 -10.60 -4.03
N LYS A 37 -5.62 -11.03 -5.18
CA LYS A 37 -5.72 -12.44 -5.58
C LYS A 37 -4.35 -13.08 -5.71
N GLU A 38 -3.46 -12.51 -6.52
CA GLU A 38 -2.08 -13.01 -6.72
C GLU A 38 -1.36 -13.17 -5.37
N ALA A 39 -1.47 -12.16 -4.51
CA ALA A 39 -0.88 -12.16 -3.18
C ALA A 39 -1.46 -13.26 -2.25
N SER A 40 -2.77 -13.52 -2.33
CA SER A 40 -3.43 -14.58 -1.55
C SER A 40 -3.05 -16.01 -2.01
N GLU A 41 -2.54 -16.12 -3.24
CA GLU A 41 -2.10 -17.35 -3.88
C GLU A 41 -0.60 -17.63 -3.67
N LEU A 42 0.14 -16.75 -2.97
CA LEU A 42 1.57 -16.93 -2.67
C LEU A 42 1.88 -18.05 -1.66
N LYS A 43 0.91 -18.87 -1.27
CA LYS A 43 1.08 -19.93 -0.26
C LYS A 43 2.24 -20.88 -0.59
N GLY A 44 3.10 -21.11 0.39
CA GLY A 44 4.31 -21.94 0.27
C GLY A 44 5.43 -21.32 -0.58
N ARG A 45 5.36 -20.03 -0.93
CA ARG A 45 6.43 -19.33 -1.66
C ARG A 45 7.44 -18.73 -0.68
N ASP A 46 8.72 -18.90 -0.98
CA ASP A 46 9.83 -18.31 -0.22
C ASP A 46 10.09 -16.87 -0.69
N ILE A 47 9.26 -15.92 -0.23
CA ILE A 47 9.48 -14.49 -0.46
C ILE A 47 10.39 -13.93 0.63
N LYS A 48 11.53 -13.36 0.23
CA LYS A 48 12.56 -12.82 1.14
C LYS A 48 12.24 -11.42 1.63
N LEU A 49 11.55 -10.62 0.82
CA LEU A 49 11.23 -9.23 1.13
C LEU A 49 9.79 -8.89 0.76
N LEU A 50 9.04 -8.39 1.73
CA LEU A 50 7.67 -7.91 1.53
C LEU A 50 7.61 -6.39 1.59
N VAL A 51 6.82 -5.79 0.71
CA VAL A 51 6.54 -4.34 0.70
C VAL A 51 5.08 -4.09 1.04
N PHE A 52 4.80 -3.23 2.01
CA PHE A 52 3.46 -2.80 2.42
C PHE A 52 3.30 -1.28 2.34
N GLY A 53 2.06 -0.82 2.29
CA GLY A 53 1.73 0.60 2.10
C GLY A 53 0.39 0.77 1.40
N ASN A 54 0.14 1.96 0.85
CA ASN A 54 -1.06 2.27 0.07
C ASN A 54 -0.72 2.44 -1.43
N SER A 55 -1.56 3.16 -2.18
CA SER A 55 -1.35 3.40 -3.62
C SER A 55 0.01 4.04 -3.94
N THR A 56 0.57 4.88 -3.07
CA THR A 56 1.86 5.54 -3.35
C THR A 56 2.99 4.51 -3.38
N ALA A 57 2.98 3.55 -2.47
CA ALA A 57 3.93 2.45 -2.43
C ALA A 57 3.68 1.39 -3.52
N MET A 58 2.41 1.20 -3.90
CA MET A 58 2.03 0.31 -5.01
C MET A 58 2.68 0.76 -6.33
N ASP A 59 2.69 2.06 -6.60
CA ASP A 59 3.30 2.63 -7.81
C ASP A 59 4.81 2.85 -7.62
N GLY A 60 5.19 3.34 -6.44
CA GLY A 60 6.50 3.91 -6.16
C GLY A 60 7.61 2.91 -5.81
N ILE A 61 7.30 1.65 -5.52
CA ILE A 61 8.32 0.67 -5.11
C ILE A 61 8.42 -0.50 -6.08
N ASN A 62 9.60 -0.62 -6.69
CA ASN A 62 9.91 -1.58 -7.74
C ASN A 62 10.49 -2.88 -7.17
N THR A 63 9.62 -3.86 -6.93
CA THR A 63 9.99 -5.15 -6.35
C THR A 63 10.82 -6.05 -7.26
N GLU A 64 10.84 -5.81 -8.56
CA GLU A 64 11.77 -6.51 -9.47
C GLU A 64 13.21 -6.04 -9.24
N LEU A 65 13.40 -4.74 -8.98
CA LEU A 65 14.71 -4.22 -8.60
C LEU A 65 15.13 -4.76 -7.23
N LEU A 66 14.23 -4.76 -6.24
CA LEU A 66 14.52 -5.37 -4.93
C LEU A 66 14.83 -6.88 -5.06
N SER A 67 14.12 -7.58 -5.94
CA SER A 67 14.34 -9.01 -6.19
C SER A 67 15.75 -9.32 -6.69
N LYS A 68 16.34 -8.42 -7.48
CA LYS A 68 17.72 -8.54 -7.96
C LYS A 68 18.75 -8.37 -6.85
N HIS A 69 18.42 -7.66 -5.76
CA HIS A 69 19.34 -7.36 -4.67
C HIS A 69 19.19 -8.29 -3.46
N PHE A 70 17.96 -8.70 -3.13
CA PHE A 70 17.63 -9.37 -1.87
C PHE A 70 16.91 -10.72 -2.07
N GLY A 71 16.75 -11.18 -3.32
CA GLY A 71 15.96 -12.38 -3.63
C GLY A 71 14.46 -12.08 -3.73
N PRO A 72 13.62 -13.11 -4.00
CA PRO A 72 12.21 -12.93 -4.35
C PRO A 72 11.50 -11.91 -3.47
N SER A 73 10.99 -10.84 -4.08
CA SER A 73 10.33 -9.74 -3.38
C SER A 73 8.92 -9.53 -3.93
N TYR A 74 7.98 -9.14 -3.09
CA TYR A 74 6.60 -8.89 -3.51
C TYR A 74 5.98 -7.67 -2.83
N ASN A 75 5.23 -6.89 -3.60
CA ASN A 75 4.57 -5.69 -3.11
C ASN A 75 3.11 -6.00 -2.78
N PHE A 76 2.73 -5.91 -1.51
CA PHE A 76 1.38 -6.12 -0.98
C PHE A 76 0.52 -4.85 -0.92
N SER A 77 1.09 -3.66 -1.18
CA SER A 77 0.40 -2.36 -1.05
C SER A 77 -0.83 -2.24 -1.95
N ILE A 78 -2.00 -1.90 -1.40
CA ILE A 78 -3.25 -1.77 -2.16
C ILE A 78 -3.70 -0.31 -2.19
N GLY A 79 -4.38 0.10 -3.27
CA GLY A 79 -5.01 1.40 -3.37
C GLY A 79 -5.90 1.73 -2.16
N GLY A 80 -5.58 2.83 -1.46
CA GLY A 80 -6.34 3.26 -0.28
C GLY A 80 -6.23 2.33 0.95
N ALA A 81 -5.25 1.42 1.00
CA ALA A 81 -5.01 0.59 2.17
C ALA A 81 -4.66 1.43 3.41
N THR A 82 -5.15 0.96 4.56
CA THR A 82 -4.82 1.47 5.90
C THR A 82 -3.69 0.65 6.51
N LEU A 83 -3.16 1.09 7.65
CA LEU A 83 -2.20 0.29 8.42
C LEU A 83 -2.80 -1.02 8.92
N GLN A 84 -4.09 -1.01 9.29
CA GLN A 84 -4.79 -2.23 9.66
C GLN A 84 -4.85 -3.23 8.50
N ALA A 85 -5.16 -2.76 7.29
CA ALA A 85 -5.18 -3.63 6.11
C ALA A 85 -3.81 -4.26 5.85
N ASN A 86 -2.73 -3.46 5.94
CA ASN A 86 -1.36 -3.95 5.83
C ASN A 86 -1.03 -4.99 6.91
N TYR A 87 -1.44 -4.76 8.16
CA TYR A 87 -1.24 -5.72 9.25
C TYR A 87 -1.98 -7.04 9.00
N VAL A 88 -3.24 -6.99 8.54
CA VAL A 88 -4.03 -8.18 8.20
C VAL A 88 -3.35 -8.98 7.09
N GLN A 89 -2.86 -8.31 6.04
CA GLN A 89 -2.12 -8.97 4.95
C GLN A 89 -0.82 -9.62 5.44
N LEU A 90 -0.03 -8.91 6.27
CA LEU A 90 1.21 -9.44 6.83
C LEU A 90 0.94 -10.67 7.70
N LYS A 91 -0.04 -10.59 8.60
CA LYS A 91 -0.41 -11.70 9.48
C LYS A 91 -0.84 -12.92 8.66
N ASN A 92 -1.73 -12.72 7.68
CA ASN A 92 -2.17 -13.81 6.82
C ASN A 92 -1.03 -14.44 6.02
N TYR A 93 -0.09 -13.63 5.50
CA TYR A 93 1.10 -14.16 4.83
C TYR A 93 1.90 -15.05 5.78
N LEU A 94 2.19 -14.58 6.99
CA LEU A 94 2.98 -15.32 7.99
C LEU A 94 2.28 -16.58 8.51
N ASP A 95 0.95 -16.60 8.54
CA ASP A 95 0.17 -17.79 8.91
C ASP A 95 0.25 -18.91 7.85
N ASN A 96 0.65 -18.58 6.61
CA ASN A 96 0.61 -19.50 5.47
C ASN A 96 1.97 -19.72 4.78
N ASN A 97 3.03 -19.04 5.22
CA ASN A 97 4.34 -19.03 4.57
C ASN A 97 5.48 -18.95 5.58
N THR A 98 6.68 -19.23 5.12
CA THR A 98 7.90 -18.93 5.87
C THR A 98 8.04 -17.42 6.05
N ALA A 99 8.52 -17.01 7.23
CA ALA A 99 8.78 -15.60 7.51
C ALA A 99 9.79 -15.02 6.50
N PRO A 100 9.54 -13.82 5.95
CA PRO A 100 10.52 -13.13 5.11
C PRO A 100 11.69 -12.66 5.98
N GLU A 101 12.82 -12.35 5.35
CA GLU A 101 13.94 -11.73 6.05
C GLU A 101 13.65 -10.26 6.37
N LYS A 102 12.95 -9.58 5.45
CA LYS A 102 12.72 -8.13 5.52
C LYS A 102 11.28 -7.76 5.20
N VAL A 103 10.77 -6.76 5.92
CA VAL A 103 9.51 -6.08 5.63
C VAL A 103 9.79 -4.59 5.46
N LEU A 104 9.29 -4.02 4.38
CA LEU A 104 9.32 -2.58 4.14
C LEU A 104 7.90 -2.03 4.26
N LEU A 105 7.69 -1.05 5.14
CA LEU A 105 6.42 -0.35 5.28
C LEU A 105 6.56 1.09 4.77
N PHE A 106 5.74 1.46 3.80
CA PHE A 106 5.74 2.80 3.21
C PHE A 106 4.51 3.59 3.65
N LEU A 107 4.77 4.58 4.47
CA LEU A 107 3.84 5.61 4.91
C LEU A 107 3.75 6.73 3.87
N SER A 108 2.76 7.61 4.03
CA SER A 108 2.48 8.69 3.10
C SER A 108 1.65 9.71 3.84
N SER A 109 2.32 10.59 4.57
CA SER A 109 1.70 11.71 5.32
C SER A 109 0.79 12.61 4.48
N ALA A 110 1.06 12.73 3.18
CA ALA A 110 0.20 13.42 2.22
C ALA A 110 -1.16 12.71 1.98
N HIS A 111 -1.32 11.46 2.43
CA HIS A 111 -2.57 10.70 2.35
C HIS A 111 -3.15 10.46 3.75
N LEU A 112 -4.38 10.92 3.95
CA LEU A 112 -5.14 10.72 5.20
C LEU A 112 -5.62 9.27 5.41
N SER A 113 -5.28 8.31 4.54
CA SER A 113 -5.79 6.93 4.64
C SER A 113 -5.36 6.24 5.93
N TYR A 114 -4.21 6.58 6.49
CA TYR A 114 -3.71 5.98 7.74
C TYR A 114 -4.40 6.50 8.99
N LYS A 115 -5.12 7.62 8.92
CA LYS A 115 -5.90 8.18 10.04
C LYS A 115 -7.34 7.67 10.09
N LYS A 116 -7.71 6.74 9.20
CA LYS A 116 -9.07 6.21 9.11
C LYS A 116 -9.27 5.02 10.06
N GLY A 117 -9.04 5.21 11.36
CA GLY A 117 -9.40 4.26 12.42
C GLY A 117 -9.23 2.77 12.13
N ASN A 118 -10.09 1.97 12.78
CA ASN A 118 -10.20 0.54 12.55
C ASN A 118 -10.98 0.24 11.25
N PHE A 119 -10.41 0.58 10.10
CA PHE A 119 -10.95 0.26 8.79
C PHE A 119 -10.03 -0.67 8.00
N VAL A 120 -10.53 -1.82 7.58
CA VAL A 120 -9.86 -2.71 6.63
C VAL A 120 -10.34 -2.40 5.21
N ASN A 121 -9.41 -2.30 4.26
CA ASN A 121 -9.76 -2.08 2.86
C ASN A 121 -10.70 -3.22 2.36
N PRO A 122 -11.83 -2.93 1.68
CA PRO A 122 -12.81 -3.96 1.31
C PRO A 122 -12.25 -5.08 0.43
N ILE A 123 -11.21 -4.80 -0.37
CA ILE A 123 -10.54 -5.80 -1.22
C ILE A 123 -9.69 -6.71 -0.35
N VAL A 124 -8.96 -6.13 0.61
CA VAL A 124 -8.19 -6.90 1.60
C VAL A 124 -9.12 -7.76 2.43
N GLU A 125 -10.21 -7.20 2.94
CA GLU A 125 -11.20 -7.95 3.72
C GLU A 125 -11.77 -9.13 2.92
N TYR A 126 -12.05 -8.95 1.63
CA TYR A 126 -12.59 -10.00 0.77
C TYR A 126 -11.64 -11.21 0.62
N TYR A 127 -10.33 -10.98 0.49
CA TYR A 127 -9.35 -12.06 0.28
C TYR A 127 -8.76 -12.62 1.58
N TYR A 128 -8.63 -11.79 2.61
CA TYR A 128 -7.88 -12.11 3.83
C TYR A 128 -8.76 -12.20 5.09
N GLY A 129 -10.03 -11.81 5.00
CA GLY A 129 -10.89 -11.58 6.15
C GLY A 129 -10.45 -10.34 6.93
N GLY A 130 -10.91 -10.21 8.18
CA GLY A 130 -10.38 -9.19 9.11
C GLY A 130 -11.38 -8.18 9.66
N SER A 131 -12.67 -8.28 9.32
CA SER A 131 -13.72 -7.61 10.10
C SER A 131 -14.77 -8.64 10.56
N GLU A 132 -15.04 -8.65 11.86
CA GLU A 132 -16.07 -9.51 12.47
C GLU A 132 -17.49 -8.91 12.32
N ASN A 133 -17.59 -7.70 11.75
CA ASN A 133 -18.80 -6.85 11.83
C ASN A 133 -19.48 -6.55 10.49
N THR A 134 -19.07 -7.20 9.40
CA THR A 134 -19.71 -6.99 8.09
C THR A 134 -20.92 -7.91 7.91
N ARG A 135 -22.09 -7.43 8.38
CA ARG A 135 -23.40 -8.04 8.08
C ARG A 135 -24.29 -7.00 7.41
N GLY A 136 -24.91 -7.38 6.29
CA GLY A 136 -25.92 -6.54 5.64
C GLY A 136 -25.85 -6.54 4.12
N LEU A 137 -26.73 -5.74 3.50
CA LEU A 137 -26.78 -5.60 2.03
C LEU A 137 -25.53 -4.91 1.47
N GLN A 138 -24.82 -4.15 2.29
CA GLN A 138 -23.56 -3.48 1.92
C GLN A 138 -22.46 -4.47 1.54
N GLU A 139 -22.56 -5.72 2.01
CA GLU A 139 -21.61 -6.80 1.69
C GLU A 139 -21.85 -7.45 0.34
N ILE A 140 -23.00 -7.19 -0.28
CA ILE A 140 -23.26 -7.68 -1.62
C ILE A 140 -22.25 -7.01 -2.58
N PRO A 141 -21.56 -7.78 -3.45
CA PRO A 141 -20.43 -7.30 -4.23
C PRO A 141 -20.66 -6.01 -5.03
N LEU A 142 -21.80 -5.88 -5.70
CA LEU A 142 -22.13 -4.66 -6.45
C LEU A 142 -22.19 -3.42 -5.56
N PHE A 143 -22.64 -3.55 -4.31
CA PHE A 143 -22.69 -2.43 -3.36
C PHE A 143 -21.33 -2.22 -2.69
N LYS A 144 -20.68 -3.28 -2.21
CA LYS A 144 -19.37 -3.24 -1.56
C LYS A 144 -18.31 -2.59 -2.44
N PHE A 145 -18.32 -2.94 -3.72
CA PHE A 145 -17.34 -2.51 -4.71
C PHE A 145 -17.91 -1.52 -5.73
N ARG A 146 -18.96 -0.77 -5.38
CA ARG A 146 -19.57 0.21 -6.29
C ARG A 146 -18.59 1.28 -6.77
N TRP A 147 -17.63 1.66 -5.92
CA TRP A 147 -16.62 2.67 -6.25
C TRP A 147 -15.66 2.18 -7.35
N LEU A 148 -15.40 0.86 -7.40
CA LEU A 148 -14.58 0.25 -8.45
C LEU A 148 -15.25 0.27 -9.82
N PHE A 149 -16.59 0.30 -9.89
CA PHE A 149 -17.26 0.40 -11.18
C PHE A 149 -16.84 1.67 -11.92
N VAL A 150 -16.82 2.81 -11.22
CA VAL A 150 -16.38 4.10 -11.77
C VAL A 150 -14.91 4.06 -12.19
N GLU A 151 -14.05 3.49 -11.37
CA GLU A 151 -12.62 3.33 -11.69
C GLU A 151 -12.38 2.40 -12.88
N ASN A 152 -13.12 1.31 -12.98
CA ASN A 152 -13.03 0.37 -14.10
C ASN A 152 -13.48 1.01 -15.41
N VAL A 153 -14.52 1.85 -15.40
CA VAL A 153 -14.91 2.62 -16.59
C VAL A 153 -13.80 3.59 -17.00
N LYS A 154 -13.15 4.28 -16.06
CA LYS A 154 -11.99 5.14 -16.35
C LYS A 154 -10.83 4.34 -16.96
N LYS A 155 -10.53 3.16 -16.41
CA LYS A 155 -9.48 2.25 -16.90
C LYS A 155 -9.76 1.76 -18.33
N LEU A 156 -11.02 1.47 -18.64
CA LEU A 156 -11.44 1.07 -19.99
C LEU A 156 -11.26 2.20 -21.01
N LEU A 157 -11.58 3.45 -20.64
CA LEU A 157 -11.55 4.58 -21.56
C LEU A 157 -10.15 5.20 -21.72
N SER A 158 -9.32 5.21 -20.67
CA SER A 158 -8.01 5.84 -20.68
C SER A 158 -6.91 4.95 -21.26
N ALA A 159 -6.28 5.38 -22.36
CA ALA A 159 -5.14 4.68 -22.97
C ALA A 159 -3.96 4.51 -22.01
N GLU A 160 -3.73 5.51 -21.15
CA GLU A 160 -2.67 5.49 -20.14
C GLU A 160 -2.91 4.37 -19.12
N HIS A 161 -4.14 4.22 -18.65
CA HIS A 161 -4.50 3.12 -17.75
C HIS A 161 -4.34 1.77 -18.44
N ARG A 162 -4.81 1.62 -19.69
CA ARG A 162 -4.62 0.37 -20.44
C ARG A 162 -3.15 -0.03 -20.67
N SER A 163 -2.23 0.93 -20.60
CA SER A 163 -0.79 0.67 -20.72
C SER A 163 -0.11 0.24 -19.42
N ALA A 164 -0.81 0.36 -18.27
CA ALA A 164 -0.28 0.00 -16.98
C ALA A 164 -0.07 -1.53 -16.86
N LYS A 165 0.95 -1.94 -16.10
CA LYS A 165 1.26 -3.37 -15.90
C LYS A 165 1.51 -3.68 -14.43
N LEU A 166 0.93 -4.77 -13.95
CA LEU A 166 1.30 -5.34 -12.66
C LEU A 166 2.52 -6.24 -12.83
N VAL A 167 3.56 -6.02 -12.03
CA VAL A 167 4.76 -6.86 -11.99
C VAL A 167 5.18 -7.05 -10.54
N GLN A 168 5.11 -8.27 -10.02
CA GLN A 168 5.43 -8.61 -8.62
C GLN A 168 4.72 -7.69 -7.61
N GLY A 169 3.44 -7.44 -7.87
CA GLY A 169 2.60 -6.53 -7.11
C GLY A 169 2.82 -5.03 -7.36
N GLN A 170 3.87 -4.58 -8.07
CA GLN A 170 4.01 -3.16 -8.41
C GLN A 170 3.10 -2.79 -9.58
N LEU A 171 2.36 -1.68 -9.47
CA LEU A 171 1.66 -1.09 -10.61
C LEU A 171 2.60 -0.14 -11.38
N ARG A 172 2.95 -0.51 -12.62
CA ARG A 172 3.89 0.23 -13.45
C ARG A 172 3.16 1.11 -14.45
N ILE A 173 3.31 2.42 -14.30
CA ILE A 173 2.74 3.42 -15.20
C ILE A 173 3.85 4.31 -15.74
N LYS A 174 3.89 4.50 -17.07
CA LYS A 174 4.91 5.34 -17.76
C LYS A 174 4.48 6.79 -17.95
N LYS A 175 3.20 7.11 -17.72
CA LYS A 175 2.69 8.48 -17.78
C LYS A 175 3.54 9.37 -16.88
N THR A 176 3.79 10.59 -17.37
CA THR A 176 4.54 11.60 -16.64
C THR A 176 3.68 12.84 -16.47
N ILE A 177 3.57 13.34 -15.24
CA ILE A 177 2.97 14.65 -14.92
C ILE A 177 4.01 15.44 -14.15
N PRO A 178 4.63 16.47 -14.76
CA PRO A 178 5.64 17.30 -14.08
C PRO A 178 5.08 17.97 -12.82
N ASP A 179 5.90 17.99 -11.76
CA ASP A 179 5.68 18.82 -10.59
C ASP A 179 6.17 20.25 -10.89
N ASN A 180 5.22 21.16 -11.11
CA ASN A 180 5.48 22.59 -11.28
C ASN A 180 5.17 23.40 -10.01
N SER A 181 4.95 22.72 -8.89
CA SER A 181 4.63 23.37 -7.64
C SER A 181 5.89 23.97 -6.99
N ILE A 182 5.67 24.92 -6.09
CA ILE A 182 6.73 25.57 -5.32
C ILE A 182 6.67 25.10 -3.88
N LEU A 183 7.82 25.01 -3.22
CA LEU A 183 7.90 24.74 -1.80
C LEU A 183 7.14 25.85 -1.05
N LYS A 184 6.17 25.48 -0.22
CA LYS A 184 5.42 26.45 0.58
C LYS A 184 6.33 27.08 1.62
N GLN A 185 6.24 28.40 1.79
CA GLN A 185 7.00 29.14 2.82
C GLN A 185 6.64 28.68 4.24
N THR A 186 5.38 28.29 4.46
CA THR A 186 4.98 27.50 5.62
C THR A 186 5.18 26.03 5.29
N VAL A 187 6.36 25.53 5.64
CA VAL A 187 6.74 24.12 5.48
C VAL A 187 5.64 23.24 6.09
N VAL A 188 5.24 22.18 5.39
CA VAL A 188 4.33 21.18 5.96
C VAL A 188 4.91 20.72 7.28
N ALA A 189 4.15 20.87 8.37
CA ALA A 189 4.62 20.55 9.71
C ALA A 189 5.20 19.13 9.73
N CYS A 190 6.34 18.97 10.41
CA CYS A 190 6.93 17.67 10.60
C CYS A 190 5.93 16.73 11.25
N ASN A 191 5.87 15.49 10.76
CA ASN A 191 5.25 14.43 11.53
C ASN A 191 6.07 14.28 12.82
N ASP A 192 5.50 14.76 13.91
CA ASP A 192 6.09 14.62 15.22
C ASP A 192 5.76 13.25 15.83
N LYS A 193 6.19 13.04 17.08
CA LYS A 193 5.85 11.84 17.82
C LYS A 193 4.33 11.67 17.93
N GLU A 194 3.59 12.75 18.15
CA GLU A 194 2.13 12.71 18.33
C GLU A 194 1.42 12.18 17.09
N PHE A 195 1.88 12.59 15.89
CA PHE A 195 1.38 12.11 14.61
C PHE A 195 1.42 10.57 14.51
N TYR A 196 2.55 9.96 14.82
CA TYR A 196 2.74 8.50 14.74
C TYR A 196 2.17 7.72 15.93
N THR A 197 1.62 8.42 16.92
CA THR A 197 0.86 7.83 18.02
C THR A 197 -0.65 8.05 17.89
N GLY A 198 -1.09 8.74 16.83
CA GLY A 198 -2.50 8.99 16.55
C GLY A 198 -3.25 7.74 16.10
N GLU A 199 -4.56 7.91 15.91
CA GLU A 199 -5.48 6.85 15.49
C GLU A 199 -5.04 6.19 14.16
N GLY A 200 -5.09 4.85 14.13
CA GLY A 200 -4.68 4.01 13.01
C GLY A 200 -3.22 3.55 13.07
N PHE A 201 -2.35 4.29 13.77
CA PHE A 201 -0.93 3.95 13.89
C PHE A 201 -0.67 2.80 14.87
N GLU A 202 -1.63 2.41 15.72
CA GLU A 202 -1.55 1.20 16.53
C GLU A 202 -1.18 -0.05 15.70
N PHE A 203 -1.63 -0.14 14.45
CA PHE A 203 -1.30 -1.25 13.57
C PHE A 203 0.13 -1.23 13.04
N MET A 204 0.74 -0.06 12.87
CA MET A 204 2.19 0.03 12.59
C MET A 204 2.98 -0.58 13.76
N TRP A 205 2.58 -0.30 15.00
CA TRP A 205 3.21 -0.87 16.19
C TRP A 205 2.97 -2.37 16.31
N GLN A 206 1.78 -2.86 15.95
CA GLN A 206 1.49 -4.30 15.88
C GLN A 206 2.34 -5.00 14.81
N MET A 207 2.50 -4.40 13.62
CA MET A 207 3.39 -4.92 12.58
C MET A 207 4.84 -5.00 13.08
N ALA A 208 5.33 -3.97 13.76
CA ALA A 208 6.69 -3.97 14.31
C ALA A 208 6.89 -5.03 15.40
N ALA A 209 5.92 -5.19 16.30
CA ALA A 209 5.95 -6.24 17.32
C ALA A 209 5.94 -7.64 16.68
N LEU A 210 5.10 -7.85 15.66
CA LEU A 210 5.02 -9.11 14.92
C LEU A 210 6.33 -9.42 14.18
N CYS A 211 6.92 -8.42 13.51
CA CYS A 211 8.22 -8.58 12.86
C CYS A 211 9.31 -8.95 13.87
N LYS A 212 9.36 -8.27 15.03
CA LYS A 212 10.31 -8.59 16.10
C LYS A 212 10.14 -10.01 16.63
N GLU A 213 8.91 -10.46 16.88
CA GLU A 213 8.61 -11.82 17.33
C GLU A 213 9.11 -12.89 16.34
N LYS A 214 8.94 -12.62 15.04
CA LYS A 214 9.33 -13.53 13.96
C LYS A 214 10.76 -13.35 13.46
N ASN A 215 11.56 -12.51 14.13
CA ASN A 215 12.93 -12.17 13.74
C ASN A 215 13.03 -11.62 12.29
N ILE A 216 12.09 -10.76 11.93
CA ILE A 216 12.01 -10.07 10.62
C ILE A 216 12.52 -8.65 10.79
N GLU A 217 13.43 -8.21 9.92
CA GLU A 217 13.89 -6.82 9.90
C GLU A 217 12.81 -5.90 9.30
N LEU A 218 12.30 -4.95 10.09
CA LEU A 218 11.32 -3.96 9.64
C LEU A 218 12.00 -2.62 9.32
N PHE A 219 11.77 -2.11 8.11
CA PHE A 219 12.15 -0.76 7.70
C PHE A 219 10.89 0.05 7.38
N ILE A 220 10.84 1.29 7.85
CA ILE A 220 9.70 2.19 7.61
C ILE A 220 10.17 3.45 6.89
N PHE A 221 9.43 3.84 5.86
CA PHE A 221 9.72 5.01 5.03
C PHE A 221 8.47 5.89 4.89
N GLU A 222 8.63 7.21 4.90
CA GLU A 222 7.60 8.13 4.40
C GLU A 222 7.82 8.40 2.92
N MET A 223 6.78 8.22 2.11
CA MET A 223 6.86 8.40 0.65
C MET A 223 6.97 9.88 0.26
N PRO A 224 7.75 10.19 -0.80
CA PRO A 224 7.89 11.54 -1.30
C PRO A 224 6.59 12.02 -1.96
N CYS A 225 6.40 13.34 -2.00
CA CYS A 225 5.36 14.01 -2.77
C CYS A 225 5.89 15.27 -3.47
N TRP A 226 5.03 15.96 -4.20
CA TRP A 226 5.34 17.23 -4.85
C TRP A 226 5.82 18.29 -3.86
N LYS A 227 6.58 19.26 -4.36
CA LYS A 227 7.22 20.34 -3.58
C LYS A 227 6.27 21.05 -2.63
N ASP A 228 5.03 21.29 -3.04
CA ASP A 228 4.03 21.97 -2.21
C ASP A 228 3.52 21.17 -0.99
N ALA A 229 3.92 19.91 -0.87
CA ALA A 229 3.56 19.01 0.22
C ALA A 229 4.79 18.36 0.88
N GLN A 230 6.01 18.72 0.45
CA GLN A 230 7.25 18.32 1.10
C GLN A 230 7.46 19.07 2.42
N ASN A 231 8.31 18.50 3.26
CA ASN A 231 8.70 19.07 4.54
C ASN A 231 10.22 19.30 4.63
N ASP A 232 10.66 20.06 5.62
CA ASP A 232 12.08 20.31 5.92
C ASP A 232 12.47 19.67 7.26
N CYS A 233 12.02 18.44 7.45
CA CYS A 233 12.27 17.68 8.68
C CYS A 233 13.48 16.79 8.49
N SER A 234 14.12 16.38 9.59
CA SER A 234 15.16 15.35 9.55
C SER A 234 14.77 14.19 8.64
N ASP A 235 15.71 13.72 7.82
CA ASP A 235 15.54 12.57 6.95
C ASP A 235 15.36 11.28 7.77
N LEU A 236 15.76 11.29 9.05
CA LEU A 236 15.54 10.22 10.00
C LEU A 236 14.73 10.70 11.21
N SER A 237 13.60 10.06 11.44
CA SER A 237 12.77 10.26 12.64
C SER A 237 12.81 9.01 13.52
N VAL A 238 13.09 9.18 14.81
CA VAL A 238 13.07 8.08 15.79
C VAL A 238 11.84 8.23 16.67
N VAL A 239 10.91 7.28 16.55
CA VAL A 239 9.68 7.27 17.36
C VAL A 239 9.81 6.19 18.42
N LYS A 240 9.77 6.60 19.69
CA LYS A 240 9.78 5.69 20.83
C LYS A 240 8.38 5.52 21.38
N LEU A 241 7.90 4.28 21.47
CA LEU A 241 6.68 3.98 22.20
C LEU A 241 7.04 3.72 23.67
N VAL A 242 6.31 4.37 24.57
CA VAL A 242 6.37 4.11 26.01
C VAL A 242 5.05 3.46 26.40
N ASN A 243 4.83 2.21 25.95
CA ASN A 243 3.63 1.45 26.28
C ASN A 243 3.99 -0.01 26.57
N GLY A 244 4.81 -0.22 27.61
CA GLY A 244 5.15 -1.54 28.17
C GLY A 244 6.12 -2.42 27.36
N LYS A 245 6.34 -2.11 26.07
CA LYS A 245 7.39 -2.74 25.24
C LYS A 245 8.40 -1.67 24.86
N ASN A 246 9.57 -1.67 25.53
CA ASN A 246 10.66 -0.74 25.25
C ASN A 246 11.32 -1.05 23.89
N PHE A 247 10.72 -0.62 22.79
CA PHE A 247 11.40 -0.60 21.50
C PHE A 247 11.08 0.68 20.72
N SER A 248 12.08 1.12 19.95
CA SER A 248 12.01 2.31 19.10
C SER A 248 11.91 1.89 17.64
N ILE A 249 11.16 2.65 16.86
CA ILE A 249 11.12 2.51 15.41
C ILE A 249 11.82 3.70 14.78
N GLN A 250 12.60 3.44 13.74
CA GLN A 250 13.16 4.48 12.88
C GLN A 250 12.32 4.59 11.61
N ILE A 251 11.97 5.82 11.25
CA ILE A 251 11.23 6.15 10.04
C ILE A 251 12.14 7.02 9.18
N GLN A 252 12.48 6.55 7.99
CA GLN A 252 13.22 7.33 7.01
C GLN A 252 12.25 8.20 6.21
N ASN A 253 12.37 9.51 6.36
CA ASN A 253 11.56 10.51 5.71
C ASN A 253 12.07 10.81 4.29
N LEU A 254 11.50 10.16 3.27
CA LEU A 254 11.83 10.47 1.87
C LEU A 254 11.09 11.72 1.37
N ASN A 255 10.16 12.26 2.17
CA ASN A 255 9.44 13.50 1.87
C ASN A 255 10.15 14.77 2.36
N ASN A 256 11.35 14.63 2.93
CA ASN A 256 12.24 15.76 3.16
C ASN A 256 12.62 16.39 1.80
N TYR A 257 12.51 17.71 1.68
CA TYR A 257 12.70 18.38 0.39
C TYR A 257 14.12 18.24 -0.16
N HIS A 258 15.15 18.33 0.70
CA HIS A 258 16.55 18.18 0.27
C HIS A 258 16.81 16.78 -0.29
N LEU A 259 16.35 15.74 0.42
CA LEU A 259 16.49 14.36 -0.02
C LEU A 259 15.69 14.12 -1.31
N CYS A 260 14.43 14.59 -1.36
CA CYS A 260 13.55 14.42 -2.50
C CYS A 260 14.12 15.08 -3.76
N ASP A 261 14.56 16.35 -3.68
CA ASP A 261 15.17 17.08 -4.82
C ASP A 261 16.46 16.42 -5.31
N SER A 262 17.22 15.75 -4.43
CA SER A 262 18.42 15.00 -4.83
C SER A 262 18.11 13.66 -5.52
N LEU A 263 16.91 13.11 -5.29
CA LEU A 263 16.54 11.76 -5.70
C LEU A 263 15.61 11.73 -6.91
N ILE A 264 14.71 12.71 -7.02
CA ILE A 264 13.56 12.72 -7.92
C ILE A 264 13.64 13.91 -8.86
N ASP A 265 13.57 13.64 -10.17
CA ASP A 265 13.42 14.68 -11.18
C ASP A 265 11.94 15.11 -11.28
N ALA A 266 11.68 16.34 -10.85
CA ALA A 266 10.36 16.98 -10.88
C ALA A 266 9.67 16.93 -12.26
N LYS A 267 10.44 16.87 -13.36
CA LYS A 267 9.87 16.83 -14.72
C LYS A 267 9.52 15.44 -15.21
N THR A 268 10.20 14.40 -14.73
CA THR A 268 10.18 13.09 -15.40
C THR A 268 9.78 11.92 -14.50
N ASN A 269 9.63 12.11 -13.19
CA ASN A 269 9.50 11.00 -12.24
C ASN A 269 8.12 10.89 -11.56
N TRP A 270 7.22 11.85 -11.81
CA TRP A 270 5.90 11.90 -11.18
C TRP A 270 4.80 11.37 -12.09
N LEU A 271 3.84 10.67 -11.49
CA LEU A 271 2.58 10.26 -12.09
C LEU A 271 1.44 11.19 -11.66
N SER A 272 1.50 11.68 -10.42
CA SER A 272 0.57 12.65 -9.83
C SER A 272 1.22 13.28 -8.60
N ARG A 273 0.44 14.05 -7.80
CA ARG A 273 0.94 14.81 -6.64
C ARG A 273 1.80 14.05 -5.65
N ASN A 274 1.55 12.77 -5.50
CA ASN A 274 2.19 11.90 -4.52
C ASN A 274 2.36 10.47 -5.03
N HIS A 275 2.19 10.27 -6.34
CA HIS A 275 2.45 8.99 -6.98
C HIS A 275 3.61 9.15 -7.94
N LEU A 276 4.57 8.23 -7.85
CA LEU A 276 5.68 8.15 -8.76
C LEU A 276 5.28 7.37 -9.99
N ASN A 277 5.84 7.74 -11.14
CA ASN A 277 5.77 6.88 -12.31
C ASN A 277 6.87 5.80 -12.22
N TYR A 278 6.97 4.97 -13.26
CA TYR A 278 7.99 3.92 -13.33
C TYR A 278 9.42 4.44 -13.10
N ASN A 279 9.80 5.58 -13.68
CA ASN A 279 11.13 6.14 -13.54
C ASN A 279 11.40 6.62 -12.10
N GLY A 280 10.43 7.32 -11.50
CA GLY A 280 10.52 7.71 -10.09
C GLY A 280 10.62 6.50 -9.16
N SER A 281 9.88 5.43 -9.47
CA SER A 281 9.94 4.19 -8.68
C SER A 281 11.33 3.56 -8.68
N LEU A 282 12.06 3.60 -9.80
CA LEU A 282 13.42 3.09 -9.90
C LEU A 282 14.39 3.88 -9.01
N LYS A 283 14.27 5.21 -9.00
CA LYS A 283 15.10 6.09 -8.18
C LYS A 283 14.88 5.84 -6.70
N VAL A 284 13.63 5.90 -6.25
CA VAL A 284 13.28 5.67 -4.84
C VAL A 284 13.66 4.26 -4.40
N THR A 285 13.38 3.25 -5.21
CA THR A 285 13.74 1.87 -4.88
C THR A 285 15.26 1.68 -4.82
N GLY A 286 16.02 2.31 -5.72
CA GLY A 286 17.49 2.26 -5.67
C GLY A 286 18.05 2.87 -4.39
N PHE A 287 17.51 3.99 -3.94
CA PHE A 287 17.86 4.58 -2.64
C PHE A 287 17.52 3.65 -1.48
N VAL A 288 16.29 3.11 -1.46
CA VAL A 288 15.83 2.15 -0.44
C VAL A 288 16.74 0.93 -0.40
N ALA A 289 17.05 0.32 -1.54
CA ALA A 289 17.92 -0.84 -1.63
C ALA A 289 19.31 -0.55 -1.05
N LYS A 290 19.89 0.63 -1.35
CA LYS A 290 21.15 1.04 -0.75
C LYS A 290 21.04 1.17 0.77
N LYS A 291 19.98 1.81 1.27
CA LYS A 291 19.77 2.06 2.70
C LYS A 291 19.61 0.78 3.51
N ILE A 292 18.83 -0.19 3.01
CA ILE A 292 18.58 -1.46 3.70
C ILE A 292 19.71 -2.48 3.50
N GLY A 293 20.49 -2.35 2.42
CA GLY A 293 21.66 -3.20 2.14
C GLY A 293 22.91 -2.77 2.91
N SER A 294 23.08 -1.47 3.18
CA SER A 294 24.10 -0.98 4.10
C SER A 294 23.68 -1.35 5.52
N ARG A 295 24.18 -2.49 6.05
CA ARG A 295 24.03 -2.88 7.46
C ARG A 295 24.32 -1.67 8.37
N LEU A 296 23.28 -1.02 8.90
CA LEU A 296 23.41 -0.31 10.16
C LEU A 296 23.55 -1.41 11.21
N ILE A 297 24.79 -1.78 11.51
CA ILE A 297 25.13 -2.45 12.75
C ILE A 297 24.76 -1.46 13.85
N ILE A 298 23.52 -1.55 14.34
CA ILE A 298 23.15 -0.91 15.59
C ILE A 298 23.67 -1.85 16.66
N ASN A 299 24.80 -1.47 17.25
CA ASN A 299 25.32 -2.11 18.45
C ASN A 299 24.21 -2.09 19.51
N GLU A 300 23.89 -3.28 20.02
CA GLU A 300 23.21 -3.41 21.31
C GLU A 300 24.19 -2.90 22.37
N ASN A 301 23.85 -1.77 22.98
CA ASN A 301 24.32 -1.41 24.32
C ASN A 301 23.24 -1.85 25.32
#